data_AF-A0A1S2EYB0-F1
#
_entry.id   AF-A0A1S2EYB0-F1
#
_cell.length_a   1.000
_cell.length_b   1.000
_cell.length_c   1.000
_cell.angle_alpha   90.00
_cell.angle_beta   90.00
_cell.angle_gamma   90.00
#
_symmetry.space_group_name_H-M   'P 1'
#
loop_
_entity.id
_entity.type
_entity.pdbx_description
1 polymer ?
#
loop_
_entity_poly.entity_id
_entity_poly.type
_entity_poly.pdbx_seq_one_letter_code
_entity_poly.pdbx_strand_id
1 'polypeptide(L)'
;MGKVIPGRYTAHMDGSFVVFVIGFRINKWWAVHKWLPVMNAMSPMLQELYRNKEELGFMDGTYHFSGRGLTLIQYWRSFEHLEHYARHGANHLKAWRDFNRKVGTGGDVGIFHETYLVQEGQHECLYNNMPRFGLAKARAHVPATGRRETASRRLGREREPAVPTPPNP
;
A
#
# COMPACT_ATOMS: atom_id res chain seq x y z
N MET A 1 9.97 -7.50 -13.00
CA MET A 1 10.41 -6.12 -12.68
C MET A 1 9.67 -5.18 -13.62
N GLY A 2 9.07 -4.10 -13.13
CA GLY A 2 8.27 -3.19 -13.97
C GLY A 2 9.15 -2.37 -14.92
N LYS A 3 8.63 -2.00 -16.10
CA LYS A 3 9.32 -1.10 -17.03
C LYS A 3 9.50 0.27 -16.37
N VAL A 4 10.74 0.76 -16.31
CA VAL A 4 11.05 2.10 -15.81
C VAL A 4 10.48 3.14 -16.78
N ILE A 5 9.81 4.15 -16.23
CA ILE A 5 9.29 5.29 -16.99
C ILE A 5 10.20 6.49 -16.69
N PRO A 6 11.01 6.95 -17.66
CA PRO A 6 11.90 8.08 -17.45
C PRO A 6 11.12 9.39 -17.27
N GLY A 7 11.63 10.28 -16.42
CA GLY A 7 10.99 11.56 -16.11
C GLY A 7 10.20 11.56 -14.80
N ARG A 8 9.52 12.68 -14.53
CA ARG A 8 8.83 12.99 -13.28
C ARG A 8 7.33 12.87 -13.42
N TYR A 9 6.74 12.07 -12.55
CA TYR A 9 5.31 11.79 -12.53
C TYR A 9 4.75 11.85 -11.11
N THR A 10 3.45 12.02 -11.00
CA THR A 10 2.66 11.95 -9.76
C THR A 10 1.47 11.03 -9.98
N ALA A 11 0.80 10.66 -8.88
CA ALA A 11 -0.53 10.10 -8.98
C ALA A 11 -1.57 11.23 -9.08
N HIS A 12 -2.65 10.98 -9.80
CA HIS A 12 -3.88 11.75 -9.69
C HIS A 12 -4.95 10.86 -9.05
N MET A 13 -5.48 11.32 -7.93
CA MET A 13 -6.51 10.67 -7.14
C MET A 13 -7.62 11.68 -6.87
N ASP A 14 -8.85 11.28 -7.18
CA ASP A 14 -10.06 12.06 -6.88
C ASP A 14 -10.65 11.59 -5.56
N GLY A 15 -11.11 12.53 -4.73
CA GLY A 15 -11.73 12.23 -3.45
C GLY A 15 -10.77 11.70 -2.38
N SER A 16 -11.37 11.28 -1.26
CA SER A 16 -10.66 10.70 -0.12
C SER A 16 -10.37 9.22 -0.36
N PHE A 17 -9.35 8.69 0.32
CA PHE A 17 -8.98 7.27 0.25
C PHE A 17 -8.29 6.81 1.54
N VAL A 18 -7.99 5.52 1.60
CA VAL A 18 -7.29 4.92 2.74
C VAL A 18 -5.97 4.33 2.32
N VAL A 19 -4.92 4.62 3.09
CA VAL A 19 -3.66 3.88 3.05
C VAL A 19 -3.65 2.89 4.21
N PHE A 20 -3.55 1.62 3.90
CA PHE A 20 -3.47 0.55 4.88
C PHE A 20 -2.12 -0.12 4.81
N VAL A 21 -1.30 0.09 5.85
CA VAL A 21 0.00 -0.56 5.99
C VAL A 21 -0.21 -1.78 6.87
N ILE A 22 0.14 -2.96 6.38
CA ILE A 22 0.04 -4.20 7.16
C ILE A 22 1.30 -5.02 6.96
N GLY A 23 1.75 -5.70 8.00
CA GLY A 23 2.88 -6.58 7.87
C GLY A 23 3.02 -7.55 9.01
N PHE A 24 4.03 -8.40 8.88
CA PHE A 24 4.45 -9.30 9.95
C PHE A 24 5.95 -9.20 10.17
N ARG A 25 6.36 -9.51 11.39
CA ARG A 25 7.76 -9.56 11.81
C ARG A 25 8.06 -10.89 12.48
N ILE A 26 9.08 -11.57 11.99
CA ILE A 26 9.64 -12.77 12.60
C ILE A 26 10.51 -12.33 13.78
N ASN A 27 10.16 -12.75 14.99
CA ASN A 27 10.95 -12.47 16.19
C ASN A 27 11.89 -13.64 16.51
N LYS A 28 11.41 -14.88 16.35
CA LYS A 28 12.22 -16.11 16.50
C LYS A 28 12.35 -16.86 15.19
N TRP A 29 13.54 -16.83 14.60
CA TRP A 29 13.83 -17.43 13.29
C TRP A 29 13.62 -18.95 13.26
N TRP A 30 13.97 -19.65 14.34
CA TRP A 30 13.82 -21.10 14.46
C TRP A 30 12.36 -21.57 14.60
N ALA A 31 11.41 -20.67 14.88
CA ALA A 31 9.99 -20.99 14.99
C ALA A 31 9.31 -21.07 13.61
N VAL A 32 9.91 -21.81 12.65
CA VAL A 32 9.45 -21.93 11.25
C VAL A 32 8.00 -22.38 11.16
N HIS A 33 7.61 -23.35 11.99
CA HIS A 33 6.24 -23.87 12.08
C HIS A 33 5.21 -22.81 12.53
N LYS A 34 5.65 -21.67 13.08
CA LYS A 34 4.81 -20.54 13.46
C LYS A 34 4.79 -19.44 12.41
N TRP A 35 5.94 -19.00 11.89
CA TRP A 35 5.97 -17.87 10.96
C TRP A 35 5.68 -18.25 9.50
N LEU A 36 6.02 -19.46 9.05
CA LEU A 36 5.81 -19.88 7.66
C LEU A 36 4.31 -19.90 7.28
N PRO A 37 3.39 -20.40 8.13
CA PRO A 37 1.95 -20.30 7.86
C PRO A 37 1.45 -18.86 7.74
N VAL A 38 1.97 -17.93 8.55
CA VAL A 38 1.58 -16.51 8.52
C VAL A 38 1.97 -15.86 7.20
N MET A 39 3.20 -16.12 6.75
CA MET A 39 3.67 -15.66 5.45
C MET A 39 2.81 -16.22 4.30
N ASN A 40 2.47 -17.50 4.35
CA ASN A 40 1.67 -18.16 3.30
C ASN A 40 0.19 -17.71 3.29
N ALA A 41 -0.34 -17.21 4.42
CA ALA A 41 -1.72 -16.76 4.49
C ALA A 41 -1.99 -15.48 3.68
N MET A 42 -0.95 -14.68 3.43
CA MET A 42 -1.07 -13.38 2.73
C MET A 42 -1.42 -13.52 1.25
N SER A 43 -0.88 -14.54 0.58
CA SER A 43 -1.08 -14.76 -0.86
C SER A 43 -2.56 -14.97 -1.26
N PRO A 44 -3.33 -15.91 -0.66
CA PRO A 44 -4.73 -16.12 -1.04
C PRO A 44 -5.62 -14.91 -0.73
N MET A 45 -5.37 -14.18 0.37
CA MET A 45 -6.09 -12.93 0.68
C MET A 45 -5.89 -11.90 -0.43
N LEU A 46 -4.66 -11.72 -0.90
CA LEU A 46 -4.40 -10.75 -1.96
C LEU A 46 -4.94 -11.21 -3.31
N GLN A 47 -4.88 -12.51 -3.63
CA GLN A 47 -5.53 -13.03 -4.83
C GLN A 47 -7.04 -12.75 -4.85
N GLU A 48 -7.72 -12.92 -3.72
CA GLU A 48 -9.14 -12.56 -3.57
C GLU A 48 -9.36 -11.06 -3.80
N LEU A 49 -8.56 -10.21 -3.17
CA LEU A 49 -8.63 -8.75 -3.33
C LEU A 49 -8.40 -8.31 -4.77
N TYR A 50 -7.42 -8.89 -5.46
CA TYR A 50 -7.11 -8.58 -6.86
C TYR A 50 -8.18 -9.11 -7.84
N ARG A 51 -8.90 -10.18 -7.49
CA ARG A 51 -10.00 -10.71 -8.33
C ARG A 51 -11.27 -9.87 -8.21
N ASN A 52 -11.55 -9.34 -7.02
CA ASN A 52 -12.80 -8.64 -6.71
C ASN A 52 -12.54 -7.15 -6.37
N LYS A 53 -11.56 -6.51 -7.03
CA LYS A 53 -11.09 -5.15 -6.71
C LYS A 53 -12.20 -4.12 -6.58
N GLU A 54 -13.12 -4.10 -7.54
CA GLU A 54 -14.16 -3.08 -7.61
C GLU A 54 -15.17 -3.22 -6.48
N GLU A 55 -15.66 -4.44 -6.26
CA GLU A 55 -16.64 -4.78 -5.20
C GLU A 55 -16.04 -4.58 -3.80
N LEU A 56 -14.81 -5.04 -3.60
CA LEU A 56 -14.14 -4.96 -2.29
C LEU A 56 -13.52 -3.60 -2.02
N GLY A 57 -13.52 -2.67 -2.99
CA GLY A 57 -12.91 -1.34 -2.83
C GLY A 57 -11.38 -1.35 -2.69
N PHE A 58 -10.72 -2.47 -3.01
CA PHE A 58 -9.26 -2.57 -3.04
C PHE A 58 -8.71 -2.02 -4.35
N MET A 59 -7.80 -1.03 -4.26
CA MET A 59 -7.24 -0.39 -5.46
C MET A 59 -5.96 -1.09 -5.91
N ASP A 60 -4.93 -1.09 -5.07
CA ASP A 60 -3.68 -1.83 -5.32
C ASP A 60 -2.85 -1.97 -4.04
N GLY A 61 -1.78 -2.76 -4.11
CA GLY A 61 -0.84 -2.97 -3.01
C GLY A 61 0.60 -3.15 -3.48
N THR A 62 1.54 -2.83 -2.61
CA THR A 62 2.98 -3.00 -2.87
C THR A 62 3.70 -3.67 -1.70
N TYR A 63 4.48 -4.70 -2.03
CA TYR A 63 5.27 -5.49 -1.09
C TYR A 63 6.64 -4.86 -0.84
N HIS A 64 7.03 -4.83 0.43
CA HIS A 64 8.33 -4.40 0.91
C HIS A 64 8.89 -5.49 1.81
N PHE A 65 9.88 -6.22 1.30
CA PHE A 65 10.56 -7.25 2.06
C PHE A 65 11.66 -6.62 2.91
N SER A 66 11.71 -7.04 4.17
CA SER A 66 12.82 -6.79 5.07
C SER A 66 13.47 -8.13 5.41
N GLY A 67 14.68 -8.10 5.98
CA GLY A 67 15.29 -9.33 6.48
C GLY A 67 14.35 -10.09 7.44
N ARG A 68 13.55 -9.38 8.24
CA ARG A 68 12.73 -10.00 9.31
C ARG A 68 11.25 -10.15 8.99
N GLY A 69 10.82 -9.93 7.76
CA GLY A 69 9.40 -10.02 7.42
C GLY A 69 9.00 -9.14 6.25
N LEU A 70 7.70 -8.94 6.13
CA LEU A 70 7.08 -8.31 4.98
C LEU A 70 6.18 -7.17 5.44
N THR A 71 6.29 -6.02 4.78
CA THR A 71 5.34 -4.92 4.85
C THR A 71 4.60 -4.83 3.52
N LEU A 72 3.30 -4.61 3.60
CA LEU A 72 2.41 -4.43 2.46
C LEU A 72 1.69 -3.10 2.64
N ILE A 73 1.91 -2.19 1.69
CA ILE A 73 1.19 -0.91 1.63
C ILE A 73 0.05 -1.09 0.65
N GLN A 74 -1.18 -0.92 1.12
CA GLN A 74 -2.41 -1.07 0.33
C GLN A 74 -3.14 0.27 0.21
N TYR A 75 -3.84 0.43 -0.91
CA TYR A 75 -4.70 1.58 -1.16
C TYR A 75 -6.14 1.10 -1.30
N TRP A 76 -7.04 1.72 -0.55
CA TRP A 76 -8.45 1.36 -0.47
C TRP A 76 -9.33 2.57 -0.77
N ARG A 77 -10.47 2.32 -1.42
CA ARG A 77 -11.42 3.37 -1.80
C ARG A 77 -11.97 4.11 -0.58
N SER A 78 -12.27 3.40 0.50
CA SER A 78 -12.72 3.99 1.76
C SER A 78 -12.44 3.05 2.94
N PHE A 79 -12.63 3.57 4.15
CA PHE A 79 -12.46 2.77 5.37
C PHE A 79 -13.51 1.68 5.49
N GLU A 80 -14.75 1.97 5.09
CA GLU A 80 -15.88 1.06 5.16
C GLU A 80 -15.63 -0.20 4.30
N HIS A 81 -15.04 -0.03 3.12
CA HIS A 81 -14.65 -1.17 2.26
C HIS A 81 -13.57 -2.03 2.91
N LEU A 82 -12.54 -1.39 3.47
CA LEU A 82 -11.46 -2.07 4.19
C LEU A 82 -11.99 -2.84 5.41
N GLU A 83 -12.80 -2.19 6.24
CA GLU A 83 -13.41 -2.80 7.42
C GLU A 83 -14.35 -3.94 7.02
N HIS A 84 -15.18 -3.74 6.00
CA HIS A 84 -16.08 -4.77 5.51
C HIS A 84 -15.30 -6.02 5.08
N TYR A 85 -14.20 -5.87 4.33
CA TYR A 85 -13.35 -6.99 3.97
C TYR A 85 -12.71 -7.64 5.20
N ALA A 86 -12.19 -6.85 6.14
CA ALA A 86 -11.58 -7.38 7.36
C ALA A 86 -12.56 -8.21 8.21
N ARG A 87 -13.86 -7.85 8.19
CA ARG A 87 -14.90 -8.51 8.98
C ARG A 87 -15.55 -9.71 8.29
N HIS A 88 -15.60 -9.74 6.96
CA HIS A 88 -16.38 -10.74 6.21
C HIS A 88 -15.55 -11.57 5.23
N GLY A 89 -14.32 -11.17 4.91
CA GLY A 89 -13.43 -11.89 3.99
C GLY A 89 -13.09 -13.27 4.54
N ALA A 90 -13.50 -14.33 3.83
CA ALA A 90 -13.35 -15.70 4.30
C ALA A 90 -11.88 -16.08 4.51
N ASN A 91 -10.99 -15.68 3.59
CA ASN A 91 -9.55 -15.92 3.72
C ASN A 91 -8.95 -15.13 4.89
N HIS A 92 -9.38 -13.88 5.08
CA HIS A 92 -8.92 -13.04 6.18
C HIS A 92 -9.30 -13.63 7.54
N LEU A 93 -10.58 -13.97 7.74
CA LEU A 93 -11.06 -14.58 8.98
C LEU A 93 -10.39 -15.93 9.26
N LYS A 94 -10.17 -16.76 8.22
CA LYS A 94 -9.44 -18.02 8.37
C LYS A 94 -8.00 -17.77 8.82
N ALA A 95 -7.29 -16.85 8.15
CA ALA A 95 -5.92 -16.50 8.50
C ALA A 95 -5.81 -15.97 9.94
N TRP A 96 -6.74 -15.11 10.35
CA TRP A 96 -6.77 -14.55 11.71
C TRP A 96 -7.04 -15.62 12.78
N ARG A 97 -8.00 -16.52 12.55
CA ARG A 97 -8.27 -17.67 13.45
C ARG A 97 -7.05 -18.58 13.56
N ASP A 98 -6.38 -18.85 12.44
CA ASP A 98 -5.16 -19.68 12.40
C ASP A 98 -3.99 -19.00 13.14
N PHE A 99 -3.83 -17.69 12.99
CA PHE A 99 -2.82 -16.90 13.71
C PHE A 99 -3.07 -16.94 15.22
N ASN A 100 -4.30 -16.66 15.67
CA ASN A 100 -4.64 -16.67 17.09
C ASN A 100 -4.42 -18.04 17.73
N ARG A 101 -4.73 -19.13 17.02
CA ARG A 101 -4.54 -20.50 17.52
C ARG A 101 -3.07 -20.93 17.58
N LYS A 102 -2.25 -20.56 16.59
CA LYS A 102 -0.86 -21.04 16.47
C LYS A 102 0.18 -20.13 17.11
N VAL A 103 -0.07 -18.82 17.08
CA VAL A 103 0.87 -17.78 17.56
C VAL A 103 0.29 -17.08 18.78
N GLY A 104 -0.97 -16.62 18.70
CA GLY A 104 -1.61 -15.87 19.77
C GLY A 104 -0.75 -14.70 20.23
N THR A 105 -0.57 -14.57 21.55
CA THR A 105 0.30 -13.56 22.18
C THR A 105 1.69 -14.09 22.54
N GLY A 106 2.12 -15.23 21.98
CA GLY A 106 3.37 -15.92 22.33
C GLY A 106 4.67 -15.23 21.86
N GLY A 107 4.57 -14.16 21.05
CA GLY A 107 5.69 -13.28 20.70
C GLY A 107 6.67 -13.82 19.67
N ASP A 108 6.53 -15.05 19.18
CA ASP A 108 7.42 -15.65 18.17
C ASP A 108 7.33 -14.93 16.81
N VAL A 109 6.14 -14.41 16.50
CA VAL A 109 5.79 -13.67 15.29
C VAL A 109 4.88 -12.52 15.68
N GLY A 110 5.19 -11.31 15.22
CA GLY A 110 4.33 -10.14 15.35
C GLY A 110 3.58 -9.86 14.06
N ILE A 111 2.40 -9.27 14.19
CA ILE A 111 1.66 -8.63 13.10
C ILE A 111 1.47 -7.16 13.51
N PHE A 112 1.51 -6.27 12.54
CA PHE A 112 1.15 -4.87 12.73
C PHE A 112 0.23 -4.43 11.60
N HIS A 113 -0.61 -3.44 11.89
CA HIS A 113 -1.30 -2.67 10.87
C HIS A 113 -1.38 -1.20 11.25
N GLU A 114 -1.50 -0.33 10.26
CA GLU A 114 -1.71 1.11 10.40
C GLU A 114 -2.70 1.53 9.32
N THR A 115 -3.74 2.26 9.70
CA THR A 115 -4.79 2.74 8.79
C THR A 115 -4.78 4.26 8.78
N TYR A 116 -4.54 4.85 7.62
CA TYR A 116 -4.53 6.29 7.41
C TYR A 116 -5.69 6.70 6.51
N LEU A 117 -6.57 7.55 7.04
CA LEU A 117 -7.65 8.17 6.28
C LEU A 117 -7.10 9.45 5.64
N VAL A 118 -6.98 9.44 4.32
CA VAL A 118 -6.41 10.56 3.55
C VAL A 118 -7.55 11.33 2.92
N GLN A 119 -7.76 12.56 3.38
CA GLN A 119 -8.77 13.44 2.81
C GLN A 119 -8.38 13.87 1.40
N GLU A 120 -9.38 14.24 0.60
CA GLU A 120 -9.17 14.81 -0.72
C GLU A 120 -8.20 16.01 -0.66
N GLY A 121 -7.25 16.05 -1.60
CA GLY A 121 -6.22 17.09 -1.65
C GLY A 121 -5.15 17.03 -0.54
N GLN A 122 -5.28 16.14 0.45
CA GLN A 122 -4.31 16.00 1.55
C GLN A 122 -3.26 14.90 1.29
N HIS A 123 -2.81 14.77 0.04
CA HIS A 123 -1.76 13.84 -0.34
C HIS A 123 -0.80 14.45 -1.36
N GLU A 124 0.44 13.99 -1.31
CA GLU A 124 1.46 14.37 -2.28
C GLU A 124 2.34 13.14 -2.55
N CYS A 125 2.63 12.87 -3.81
CA CYS A 125 3.59 11.85 -4.20
C CYS A 125 4.33 12.24 -5.47
N LEU A 126 5.55 11.72 -5.62
CA LEU A 126 6.39 11.93 -6.79
C LEU A 126 7.12 10.62 -7.13
N TYR A 127 7.16 10.32 -8.41
CA TYR A 127 7.86 9.17 -8.98
C TYR A 127 8.80 9.70 -10.06
N ASN A 128 10.11 9.54 -9.87
CA ASN A 128 11.11 10.02 -10.82
C ASN A 128 11.95 8.84 -11.30
N ASN A 129 11.97 8.57 -12.61
CA ASN A 129 12.67 7.43 -13.19
C ASN A 129 12.29 6.09 -12.53
N MET A 130 11.00 5.91 -12.25
CA MET A 130 10.46 4.74 -11.56
C MET A 130 9.46 4.00 -12.45
N PRO A 131 9.30 2.67 -12.29
CA PRO A 131 8.10 2.00 -12.78
C PRO A 131 6.86 2.56 -12.05
N ARG A 132 5.65 2.30 -12.59
CA ARG A 132 4.41 2.62 -11.86
C ARG A 132 4.42 1.93 -10.49
N PHE A 133 4.34 2.74 -9.44
CA PHE A 133 4.55 2.33 -8.07
C PHE A 133 3.55 3.04 -7.16
N GLY A 134 3.28 2.46 -5.98
CA GLY A 134 2.46 3.09 -4.94
C GLY A 134 1.10 3.59 -5.45
N LEU A 135 0.74 4.81 -5.07
CA LEU A 135 -0.53 5.42 -5.45
C LEU A 135 -0.69 5.58 -6.98
N ALA A 136 0.39 5.80 -7.73
CA ALA A 136 0.32 5.90 -9.19
C ALA A 136 0.18 4.56 -9.92
N LYS A 137 0.35 3.46 -9.20
CA LYS A 137 -0.09 2.14 -9.67
C LYS A 137 -1.58 1.95 -9.40
N ALA A 138 -2.06 2.38 -8.23
CA ALA A 138 -3.46 2.31 -7.85
C ALA A 138 -4.37 3.25 -8.67
N ARG A 139 -3.83 4.36 -9.17
CA ARG A 139 -4.55 5.41 -9.90
C ARG A 139 -3.77 5.95 -11.09
N ALA A 140 -4.27 7.04 -11.69
CA ALA A 140 -3.69 7.64 -12.88
C ALA A 140 -2.26 8.13 -12.60
N HIS A 141 -1.32 7.73 -13.45
CA HIS A 141 0.08 8.16 -13.44
C HIS A 141 0.25 9.31 -14.43
N VAL A 142 0.44 10.53 -13.94
CA VAL A 142 0.40 11.75 -14.76
C VAL A 142 1.70 12.56 -14.63
N PRO A 143 2.10 13.32 -15.65
CA PRO A 143 3.30 14.17 -15.57
C PRO A 143 3.25 15.14 -14.39
N ALA A 144 4.37 15.26 -13.68
CA ALA A 144 4.55 16.20 -12.58
C ALA A 144 5.06 17.56 -13.09
N THR A 145 4.27 18.24 -13.92
CA THR A 145 4.58 19.53 -14.55
C THR A 145 3.58 20.62 -14.15
N GLY A 146 3.93 21.90 -14.35
CA GLY A 146 3.05 23.04 -14.05
C GLY A 146 2.61 23.07 -12.58
N ARG A 147 1.28 23.00 -12.35
CA ARG A 147 0.69 22.91 -10.98
C ARG A 147 1.05 21.62 -10.23
N ARG A 148 1.71 20.66 -10.87
CA ARG A 148 2.18 19.42 -10.24
C ARG A 148 3.70 19.34 -10.11
N GLU A 149 4.42 20.40 -10.44
CA GLU A 149 5.88 20.41 -10.46
C GLU A 149 6.50 20.23 -9.06
N THR A 150 6.03 21.02 -8.10
CA THR A 150 6.54 21.05 -6.72
C THR A 150 5.59 20.36 -5.76
N ALA A 151 6.11 19.86 -4.64
CA ALA A 151 5.29 19.26 -3.59
C ALA A 151 4.24 20.25 -3.06
N SER A 152 4.63 21.52 -2.86
CA SER A 152 3.71 22.57 -2.43
C SER A 152 2.58 22.82 -3.44
N ARG A 153 2.90 22.88 -4.75
CA ARG A 153 1.88 23.05 -5.81
C ARG A 153 0.92 21.87 -5.91
N ARG A 154 1.40 20.64 -5.70
CA ARG A 154 0.55 19.45 -5.61
C ARG A 154 -0.44 19.49 -4.44
N LEU A 155 -0.10 20.20 -3.37
CA LEU A 155 -0.98 20.47 -2.22
C LEU A 155 -1.77 21.80 -2.34
N GLY A 156 -1.89 22.35 -3.55
CA GLY A 156 -2.67 23.57 -3.81
C GLY A 156 -2.01 24.88 -3.36
N ARG A 157 -0.73 24.86 -2.98
CA ARG A 157 0.02 26.06 -2.55
C ARG A 157 0.88 26.61 -3.68
N GLU A 158 1.18 27.90 -3.65
CA GLU A 158 2.07 28.50 -4.64
C GLU A 158 3.50 28.55 -4.11
N ARG A 159 4.37 27.72 -4.70
CA ARG A 159 5.82 27.74 -4.42
C ARG A 159 6.61 27.34 -5.65
N GLU A 160 7.57 28.18 -6.03
CA GLU A 160 8.54 27.89 -7.07
C GLU A 160 9.43 26.70 -6.70
N PRO A 161 9.94 25.96 -7.71
CA PRO A 161 10.87 24.89 -7.46
C PRO A 161 12.19 25.45 -6.89
N ALA A 162 12.79 24.74 -5.92
CA ALA A 162 14.06 25.15 -5.32
C ALA A 162 15.23 25.12 -6.32
N VAL A 163 15.12 24.28 -7.35
CA VAL A 163 16.05 24.20 -8.48
C VAL A 163 15.25 23.99 -9.77
N PRO A 164 15.76 24.42 -10.94
CA PRO A 164 15.07 24.20 -12.21
C PRO A 164 14.69 22.72 -12.40
N THR A 165 13.42 22.47 -12.71
CA THR A 165 12.94 21.11 -12.99
C THR A 165 13.36 20.71 -14.40
N PRO A 166 14.03 19.56 -14.59
CA PRO A 166 14.31 19.05 -15.92
C PRO A 166 13.00 18.77 -16.67
N PRO A 167 12.94 19.04 -17.99
CA PRO A 167 11.78 18.65 -18.79
C PRO A 167 11.64 17.12 -18.78
N ASN A 168 10.40 16.65 -18.78
CA ASN A 168 10.15 15.23 -19.03
C ASN A 168 10.55 14.88 -20.48
N PRO A 169 11.02 13.64 -20.74
CA PRO A 169 11.32 13.17 -22.09
C PRO A 169 10.11 13.16 -23.01
#